data_AF-A0A520FUM2-F1
#
_entry.id   AF-A0A520FUM2-F1
#
_cell.length_a   1.000
_cell.length_b   1.000
_cell.length_c   1.000
_cell.angle_alpha   90.00
_cell.angle_beta   90.00
_cell.angle_gamma   90.00
#
_symmetry.space_group_name_H-M   'P 1'
#
loop_
_entity.id
_entity.type
_entity.pdbx_description
1 polymer ?
#
loop_
_entity_poly.entity_id
_entity_poly.type
_entity_poly.pdbx_seq_one_letter_code
_entity_poly.pdbx_strand_id
1 'polypeptide(L)' 'EPYRYLVALFKKLPLAQTADDYEALLPWNIALPTS' A
#
# COMPACT_ATOMS: atom_id res chain seq x y z
N GLU A 1 4.48 1.08 14.75
CA GLU A 1 5.74 0.55 14.17
C GLU A 1 6.29 1.49 13.11
N PRO A 2 7.62 1.67 13.03
CA PRO A 2 8.25 2.42 11.94
C PRO A 2 8.01 1.72 10.60
N TYR A 3 7.88 2.50 9.51
CA TYR A 3 7.73 1.99 8.13
C TYR A 3 6.44 1.21 7.78
N ARG A 4 5.34 1.34 8.55
CA ARG A 4 4.04 0.69 8.23
C ARG A 4 3.57 0.90 6.78
N TYR A 5 3.83 2.08 6.23
CA TYR A 5 3.56 2.38 4.82
C TYR A 5 4.33 1.47 3.86
N LEU A 6 5.66 1.35 4.04
CA LEU A 6 6.50 0.55 3.15
C LEU A 6 6.16 -0.95 3.25
N VAL A 7 5.86 -1.44 4.45
CA VAL A 7 5.41 -2.82 4.65
C VAL A 7 4.09 -3.10 3.92
N ALA A 8 3.11 -2.19 4.04
CA ALA A 8 1.84 -2.33 3.35
C ALA A 8 1.99 -2.23 1.82
N LEU A 9 2.83 -1.29 1.36
CA LEU A 9 3.13 -1.06 -0.05
C LEU A 9 3.72 -2.31 -0.70
N PHE A 10 4.80 -2.87 -0.15
CA PHE A 10 5.47 -4.03 -0.75
C PHE A 10 4.64 -5.31 -0.75
N LYS A 11 3.66 -5.43 0.15
CA LYS A 11 2.70 -6.55 0.13
C LYS A 11 1.68 -6.43 -0.99
N LYS A 12 1.25 -5.20 -1.32
CA LYS A 12 0.20 -4.95 -2.31
C LYS A 12 0.74 -4.68 -3.72
N LEU A 13 1.97 -4.17 -3.84
CA LEU A 13 2.60 -3.82 -5.11
C LEU A 13 2.62 -4.96 -6.14
N PRO A 14 2.93 -6.24 -5.79
CA PRO A 14 2.90 -7.33 -6.75
C PRO A 14 1.49 -7.69 -7.27
N LEU A 15 0.44 -7.20 -6.59
CA LEU A 15 -0.95 -7.49 -6.93
C LEU A 15 -1.58 -6.39 -7.79
N ALA A 16 -0.94 -5.22 -7.89
CA ALA A 16 -1.46 -4.09 -8.64
C ALA A 16 -1.31 -4.31 -10.15
N GLN A 17 -2.41 -4.18 -10.89
CA GLN A 17 -2.46 -4.42 -12.33
C GLN A 17 -2.99 -3.22 -13.12
N THR A 18 -3.80 -2.39 -12.47
CA THR A 18 -4.47 -1.24 -13.08
C THR A 18 -3.95 0.07 -12.50
N ALA A 19 -4.20 1.18 -13.21
CA ALA A 19 -3.87 2.51 -12.70
C ALA A 19 -4.52 2.77 -11.33
N ASP A 20 -5.77 2.35 -11.15
CA ASP A 20 -6.52 2.49 -9.90
C ASP A 20 -5.85 1.72 -8.75
N ASP A 21 -5.29 0.53 -9.02
CA ASP A 21 -4.54 -0.22 -8.01
C ASP A 21 -3.31 0.56 -7.53
N TYR A 22 -2.59 1.23 -8.43
CA TYR A 22 -1.45 2.06 -8.07
C TYR A 22 -1.86 3.33 -7.29
N GLU A 23 -3.00 3.95 -7.65
CA GLU A 23 -3.54 5.08 -6.87
C GLU A 23 -3.92 4.65 -5.44
N ALA A 24 -4.40 3.42 -5.26
CA ALA A 24 -4.70 2.86 -3.95
C ALA A 24 -3.43 2.60 -3.09
N LEU A 25 -2.23 2.59 -3.70
CA LEU A 25 -0.96 2.42 -2.99
C LEU A 25 -0.37 3.73 -2.47
N LEU A 26 -0.96 4.88 -2.80
CA LEU A 26 -0.46 6.18 -2.36
C LEU A 26 -0.52 6.33 -0.83
N PRO A 27 0.38 7.12 -0.21
CA PRO A 27 0.48 7.23 1.26
C PRO A 27 -0.81 7.61 1.97
N TRP A 28 -1.68 8.37 1.31
CA TRP A 28 -2.97 8.83 1.84
C TRP A 28 -4.15 7.90 1.52
N ASN A 29 -3.98 6.94 0.61
CA ASN A 29 -5.04 6.03 0.16
C ASN A 29 -4.87 4.59 0.68
N ILE A 30 -3.63 4.17 0.96
CA ILE A 30 -3.34 2.79 1.35
C ILE A 30 -3.83 2.49 2.77
N ALA A 31 -4.63 1.43 2.91
CA ALA A 31 -5.03 0.93 4.22
C ALA A 31 -3.81 0.36 4.97
N LEU A 32 -3.45 0.99 6.09
CA LEU A 32 -2.33 0.56 6.92
C LEU A 32 -2.78 -0.48 7.94
N PRO A 33 -2.08 -1.62 8.07
CA PRO A 33 -2.43 -2.65 9.04
C PRO A 33 -2.27 -2.10 10.45
N THR A 34 -3.35 -2.08 11.25
CA THR A 34 -3.31 -1.81 12.69
C THR A 34 -2.63 -2.99 13.36
N SER A 35 -1.41 -2.77 13.89
CA SER A 35 -0.71 -3.72 14.75
C SER A 35 -1.56 -4.12 15.94
#